data_AF-B4HWZ8-F1
#
_entry.id   AF-B4HWZ8-F1
#
_cell.length_a   1.000
_cell.length_b   1.000
_cell.length_c   1.000
_cell.angle_alpha   90.00
_cell.angle_beta   90.00
_cell.angle_gamma   90.00
#
_symmetry.space_group_name_H-M   'P 1'
#
loop_
_entity.id
_entity.type
_entity.pdbx_description
1 polymer ?
#
loop_
_entity_poly.entity_id
_entity_poly.type
_entity_poly.pdbx_seq_one_letter_code
_entity_poly.pdbx_strand_id
1 'polypeptide(L)'
;MPSTDFADIPAAKKMKIDTCVLRFAKLTENALEPVRGSAKAAGVDLRSAYDLVVPARGKAIVKTDLQVQVPEGSYGRVAPRSGLAVKNFIDVGAGVVDEDYRGNLGVVLFNHSDVDFEVKHGDRIAQFICERIFYPQLVMVDKLEDTERGEAGFGSTGVKDLPAAKAQNGNGEKAAEPEGAAPAPVAT
;
A
#
# COMPACT_ATOMS: atom_id res chain seq x y z
N MET A 1 -22.05 41.06 0.99
CA MET A 1 -21.53 39.67 0.90
C MET A 1 -21.25 39.24 2.33
N PRO A 2 -21.69 38.06 2.80
CA PRO A 2 -21.45 37.70 4.19
C PRO A 2 -19.96 37.41 4.34
N SER A 3 -19.30 38.24 5.14
CA SER A 3 -17.96 38.03 5.68
C SER A 3 -18.01 36.80 6.56
N THR A 4 -17.39 35.70 6.15
CA THR A 4 -17.19 34.56 7.05
C THR A 4 -16.10 34.95 8.03
N ASP A 5 -16.50 35.49 9.17
CA ASP A 5 -15.60 35.79 10.29
C ASP A 5 -14.93 34.48 10.73
N PHE A 6 -13.59 34.42 10.65
CA PHE A 6 -12.78 33.33 11.19
C PHE A 6 -12.87 33.21 12.73
N ALA A 7 -13.63 34.10 13.38
CA ALA A 7 -13.78 34.18 14.83
C ALA A 7 -14.58 33.01 15.44
N ASP A 8 -15.35 32.26 14.64
CA ASP A 8 -16.23 31.18 15.13
C ASP A 8 -15.73 29.76 14.82
N ILE A 9 -14.49 29.59 14.32
CA ILE A 9 -13.90 28.24 14.18
C ILE A 9 -13.56 27.74 15.58
N PRO A 10 -14.23 26.69 16.10
CA PRO A 10 -13.88 26.13 17.40
C PRO A 10 -12.41 25.71 17.38
N ALA A 11 -11.63 26.16 18.36
CA ALA A 11 -10.25 25.75 18.51
C ALA A 11 -10.16 24.21 18.39
N ALA A 12 -9.26 23.72 17.53
CA ALA A 12 -9.02 22.29 17.39
C ALA A 12 -8.86 21.69 18.78
N LYS A 13 -9.69 20.69 19.12
CA LYS A 13 -9.60 20.01 20.42
C LYS A 13 -8.14 19.59 20.58
N LYS A 14 -7.47 20.11 21.62
CA LYS A 14 -6.14 19.64 21.99
C LYS A 14 -6.25 18.13 22.21
N MET A 15 -5.70 17.34 21.29
CA MET A 15 -5.62 15.90 21.45
C MET A 15 -4.72 15.61 22.65
N LYS A 16 -5.33 15.31 23.78
CA LYS A 16 -4.64 14.77 24.94
C LYS A 16 -4.37 13.30 24.67
N ILE A 17 -3.15 12.97 24.26
CA ILE A 17 -2.71 11.57 24.18
C ILE A 17 -2.37 11.13 25.60
N ASP A 18 -3.40 10.98 26.44
CA ASP A 18 -3.22 10.58 27.83
C ASP A 18 -2.91 9.07 27.93
N THR A 19 -3.11 8.29 26.85
CA THR A 19 -2.68 6.88 26.77
C THR A 19 -2.55 6.37 25.33
N CYS A 20 -1.34 6.01 24.89
CA CYS A 20 -1.07 5.40 23.58
C CYS A 20 -1.14 3.87 23.69
N VAL A 21 -2.36 3.32 23.74
CA VAL A 21 -2.61 1.88 23.91
C VAL A 21 -3.44 1.36 22.75
N LEU A 22 -2.87 0.41 21.99
CA LEU A 22 -3.62 -0.42 21.04
C LEU A 22 -4.33 -1.54 21.82
N ARG A 23 -5.65 -1.54 21.82
CA ARG A 23 -6.46 -2.64 22.38
C ARG A 23 -6.89 -3.57 21.26
N PHE A 24 -6.99 -4.86 21.55
CA PHE A 24 -7.50 -5.86 20.61
C PHE A 24 -8.31 -6.93 21.34
N ALA A 25 -9.21 -7.58 20.61
CA ALA A 25 -9.98 -8.73 21.08
C ALA A 25 -9.99 -9.82 20.01
N LYS A 26 -9.98 -11.09 20.45
CA LYS A 26 -10.12 -12.25 19.57
C LYS A 26 -11.60 -12.52 19.34
N LEU A 27 -12.01 -12.61 18.08
CA LEU A 27 -13.37 -12.97 17.69
C LEU A 27 -13.61 -14.48 17.72
N THR A 28 -12.55 -15.25 17.49
CA THR A 28 -12.57 -16.71 17.41
C THR A 28 -11.31 -17.29 18.05
N GLU A 29 -11.27 -18.61 18.21
CA GLU A 29 -10.08 -19.34 18.65
C GLU A 29 -8.94 -19.36 17.63
N ASN A 30 -9.25 -19.10 16.35
CA ASN A 30 -8.26 -19.03 15.27
C ASN A 30 -7.46 -17.73 15.30
N ALA A 31 -7.91 -16.72 16.04
CA ALA A 31 -7.26 -15.43 16.12
C ALA A 31 -5.95 -15.49 16.92
N LEU A 32 -4.90 -14.87 16.38
CA LEU A 32 -3.57 -14.89 16.97
C LEU A 32 -3.10 -13.51 17.42
N GLU A 33 -2.33 -13.54 18.52
CA GLU A 33 -1.52 -12.47 19.09
C GLU A 33 -0.92 -11.49 18.07
N PRO A 34 -1.23 -10.19 17.98
CA PRO A 34 -0.33 -9.29 17.26
C PRO A 34 1.03 -9.24 17.98
N VAL A 35 2.13 -9.48 17.27
CA VAL A 35 3.47 -9.53 17.89
C VAL A 35 4.40 -8.51 17.27
N ARG A 36 5.15 -7.81 18.10
CA ARG A 36 6.16 -6.86 17.64
C ARG A 36 7.45 -7.61 17.26
N GLY A 37 7.94 -7.40 16.03
CA GLY A 37 9.12 -8.09 15.52
C GLY A 37 10.45 -7.64 16.16
N SER A 38 10.51 -6.41 16.69
CA SER A 38 11.67 -5.87 17.41
C SER A 38 11.25 -4.75 18.35
N ALA A 39 12.10 -4.35 19.30
CA ALA A 39 11.77 -3.32 20.29
C ALA A 39 11.31 -1.99 19.67
N LYS A 40 11.81 -1.64 18.48
CA LYS A 40 11.49 -0.40 17.75
C LYS A 40 10.78 -0.65 16.43
N ALA A 41 10.21 -1.84 16.21
CA ALA A 41 9.43 -2.09 15.01
C ALA A 41 8.22 -1.15 14.97
N ALA A 42 7.98 -0.52 13.82
CA ALA A 42 6.89 0.43 13.64
C ALA A 42 5.52 -0.25 13.79
N GLY A 43 5.36 -1.44 13.18
CA GLY A 43 4.13 -2.22 13.24
C GLY A 43 4.23 -3.46 14.12
N VAL A 44 3.06 -4.00 14.46
CA VAL A 44 2.90 -5.36 15.00
C VAL A 44 2.48 -6.30 13.88
N ASP A 45 3.09 -7.49 13.80
CA ASP A 45 2.78 -8.48 12.78
C ASP A 45 1.34 -8.99 12.98
N LEU A 46 0.55 -8.97 11.89
CA LEU A 46 -0.77 -9.59 11.79
C LEU A 46 -0.64 -10.98 11.18
N ARG A 47 -1.43 -11.92 11.70
CA ARG A 47 -1.43 -13.32 11.27
C ARG A 47 -2.75 -13.73 10.64
N SER A 48 -2.68 -14.64 9.68
CA SER A 48 -3.88 -15.25 9.10
C SER A 48 -4.57 -16.15 10.13
N ALA A 49 -5.88 -16.02 10.25
CA ALA A 49 -6.70 -16.95 11.02
C ALA A 49 -7.06 -18.22 10.21
N TYR A 50 -6.84 -18.22 8.89
CA TYR A 50 -7.30 -19.31 8.00
C TYR A 50 -6.28 -19.65 6.92
N ASP A 51 -6.40 -20.85 6.38
CA ASP A 51 -5.74 -21.24 5.14
C ASP A 51 -6.49 -20.62 3.95
N LEU A 52 -5.77 -20.03 3.00
CA LEU A 52 -6.32 -19.60 1.72
C LEU A 52 -5.23 -19.51 0.65
N VAL A 53 -5.67 -19.28 -0.59
CA VAL A 53 -4.79 -18.97 -1.71
C VAL A 53 -5.10 -17.55 -2.20
N VAL A 54 -4.07 -16.74 -2.40
CA VAL A 54 -4.15 -15.48 -3.13
C VAL A 54 -3.80 -15.78 -4.59
N PRO A 55 -4.77 -15.77 -5.52
CA PRO A 55 -4.52 -16.18 -6.90
C PRO A 55 -3.44 -15.32 -7.57
N ALA A 56 -2.67 -15.90 -8.48
CA ALA A 56 -1.75 -15.19 -9.37
C ALA A 56 -2.48 -14.02 -10.05
N ARG A 57 -1.83 -12.85 -10.09
CA ARG A 57 -2.42 -11.59 -10.60
C ARG A 57 -3.78 -11.23 -9.97
N GLY A 58 -4.06 -11.76 -8.78
CA GLY A 58 -5.34 -11.66 -8.10
C GLY A 58 -5.27 -10.95 -6.75
N LYS A 59 -6.36 -11.08 -6.01
CA LYS A 59 -6.50 -10.52 -4.65
C LYS A 59 -7.32 -11.44 -3.76
N ALA A 60 -7.05 -11.39 -2.46
CA ALA A 60 -7.87 -12.06 -1.46
C ALA A 60 -7.94 -11.23 -0.18
N ILE A 61 -9.02 -11.42 0.57
CA ILE A 61 -9.17 -10.84 1.91
C ILE A 61 -8.83 -11.91 2.93
N VAL A 62 -7.71 -11.74 3.61
CA VAL A 62 -7.27 -12.60 4.71
C VAL A 62 -7.87 -12.10 6.01
N LYS A 63 -8.69 -12.91 6.67
CA LYS A 63 -9.24 -12.57 7.99
C LYS A 63 -8.21 -12.85 9.07
N THR A 64 -8.11 -11.93 10.03
CA THR A 64 -7.28 -12.11 11.23
C THR A 64 -8.10 -12.58 12.43
N ASP A 65 -9.43 -12.43 12.37
CA ASP A 65 -10.37 -12.65 13.48
C ASP A 65 -10.03 -11.81 14.72
N LEU A 66 -9.40 -10.66 14.50
CA LEU A 66 -9.16 -9.66 15.53
C LEU A 66 -10.12 -8.49 15.36
N GLN A 67 -10.60 -7.96 16.48
CA GLN A 67 -11.09 -6.58 16.57
C GLN A 67 -10.00 -5.72 17.17
N VAL A 68 -9.90 -4.48 16.73
CA VAL A 68 -8.90 -3.52 17.24
C VAL A 68 -9.56 -2.23 17.65
N GLN A 69 -8.96 -1.56 18.64
CA GLN A 69 -9.25 -0.19 19.01
C GLN A 69 -7.91 0.53 19.11
N VAL A 70 -7.66 1.40 18.14
CA VAL A 70 -6.45 2.23 18.07
C VAL A 70 -6.52 3.37 19.09
N PRO A 71 -5.37 3.97 19.46
CA PRO A 71 -5.33 5.18 20.28
C PRO A 71 -6.08 6.36 19.62
N GLU A 72 -6.68 7.23 20.43
CA GLU A 72 -7.39 8.42 19.94
C GLU A 72 -6.48 9.33 19.09
N GLY A 73 -7.01 9.76 17.94
CA GLY A 73 -6.27 10.57 16.97
C GLY A 73 -5.14 9.82 16.27
N SER A 74 -5.34 8.51 16.12
CA SER A 74 -4.60 7.69 15.19
C SER A 74 -5.58 6.82 14.39
N TYR A 75 -5.12 6.36 13.24
CA TYR A 75 -5.78 5.27 12.53
C TYR A 75 -4.83 4.06 12.46
N GLY A 76 -5.40 2.90 12.20
CA GLY A 76 -4.63 1.69 11.94
C GLY A 76 -4.28 1.58 10.47
N ARG A 77 -2.99 1.64 10.13
CA ARG A 77 -2.54 1.26 8.79
C ARG A 77 -2.12 -0.19 8.74
N VAL A 78 -2.78 -0.97 7.89
CA VAL A 78 -2.31 -2.30 7.48
C VAL A 78 -1.29 -2.11 6.37
N ALA A 79 -0.04 -2.51 6.63
CA ALA A 79 1.08 -2.27 5.74
C ALA A 79 1.71 -3.60 5.27
N PRO A 80 2.32 -3.62 4.06
CA PRO A 80 2.99 -4.80 3.55
C PRO A 80 4.24 -5.13 4.37
N ARG A 81 4.60 -6.41 4.40
CA ARG A 81 5.88 -6.88 4.96
C ARG A 81 6.88 -6.99 3.82
N SER A 82 8.05 -6.36 3.98
CA SER A 82 9.08 -6.31 2.92
C SER A 82 9.50 -7.69 2.40
N GLY A 83 9.56 -8.69 3.29
CA GLY A 83 9.90 -10.06 2.90
C GLY A 83 8.91 -10.68 1.92
N LEU A 84 7.60 -10.45 2.09
CA LEU A 84 6.56 -10.96 1.18
C LEU A 84 6.54 -10.16 -0.13
N ALA A 85 6.75 -8.84 -0.04
CA ALA A 85 6.83 -7.98 -1.22
C ALA A 85 7.98 -8.39 -2.15
N VAL A 86 9.18 -8.63 -1.60
CA VAL A 86 10.37 -8.96 -2.41
C VAL A 86 10.36 -10.41 -2.90
N LYS A 87 9.93 -11.37 -2.08
CA LYS A 87 10.05 -12.80 -2.41
C LYS A 87 8.86 -13.36 -3.18
N ASN A 88 7.67 -12.83 -2.92
CA ASN A 88 6.41 -13.38 -3.43
C ASN A 88 5.60 -12.35 -4.23
N PHE A 89 6.13 -11.13 -4.39
CA PHE A 89 5.45 -10.02 -5.06
C PHE A 89 4.06 -9.71 -4.48
N ILE A 90 3.96 -9.79 -3.15
CA ILE A 90 2.72 -9.52 -2.41
C ILE A 90 2.69 -8.07 -1.92
N ASP A 91 1.57 -7.40 -2.14
CA ASP A 91 1.29 -6.07 -1.60
C ASP A 91 -0.01 -6.07 -0.76
N VAL A 92 -0.22 -5.00 0.00
CA VAL A 92 -1.41 -4.79 0.82
C VAL A 92 -2.25 -3.64 0.26
N GLY A 93 -3.51 -3.93 -0.02
CA GLY A 93 -4.52 -2.97 -0.45
C GLY A 93 -5.37 -2.41 0.69
N ALA A 94 -6.12 -1.34 0.38
CA ALA A 94 -6.99 -0.62 1.30
C ALA A 94 -6.24 -0.13 2.54
N GLY A 95 -6.18 -0.95 3.59
CA GLY A 95 -5.27 -0.78 4.70
C GLY A 95 -5.56 0.38 5.66
N VAL A 96 -6.66 1.12 5.48
CA VAL A 96 -7.11 2.15 6.44
C VAL A 96 -8.13 1.51 7.39
N VAL A 97 -7.80 1.47 8.68
CA VAL A 97 -8.67 0.99 9.75
C VAL A 97 -8.99 2.16 10.66
N ASP A 98 -10.25 2.60 10.60
CA ASP A 98 -10.73 3.78 11.31
C ASP A 98 -10.76 3.59 12.83
N GLU A 99 -10.69 4.69 13.55
CA GLU A 99 -10.64 4.71 15.02
C GLU A 99 -11.90 4.11 15.66
N ASP A 100 -13.05 4.23 15.00
CA ASP A 100 -14.36 3.75 15.43
C ASP A 100 -14.71 2.35 14.87
N TYR A 101 -13.83 1.74 14.07
CA TYR A 101 -14.06 0.40 13.53
C TYR A 101 -13.96 -0.68 14.61
N ARG A 102 -14.97 -1.55 14.72
CA ARG A 102 -15.01 -2.69 15.67
C ARG A 102 -15.33 -4.02 14.99
N GLY A 103 -15.23 -4.09 13.67
CA GLY A 103 -15.43 -5.32 12.91
C GLY A 103 -14.19 -6.23 12.91
N ASN A 104 -14.27 -7.30 12.12
CA ASN A 104 -13.15 -8.21 11.91
C ASN A 104 -12.08 -7.56 11.02
N LEU A 105 -10.88 -7.39 11.55
CA LEU A 105 -9.73 -6.85 10.85
C LEU A 105 -9.33 -7.77 9.69
N GLY A 106 -9.68 -7.36 8.48
CA GLY A 106 -9.28 -8.02 7.24
C GLY A 106 -8.04 -7.38 6.63
N VAL A 107 -7.20 -8.21 6.00
CA VAL A 107 -6.06 -7.77 5.22
C VAL A 107 -6.33 -8.07 3.75
N VAL A 108 -6.36 -7.04 2.92
CA VAL A 108 -6.48 -7.21 1.47
C VAL A 108 -5.09 -7.44 0.90
N LEU A 109 -4.80 -8.67 0.46
CA LEU A 109 -3.55 -8.98 -0.22
C LEU A 109 -3.74 -8.90 -1.72
N PHE A 110 -2.80 -8.25 -2.40
CA PHE A 110 -2.63 -8.31 -3.85
C PHE A 110 -1.44 -9.19 -4.17
N ASN A 111 -1.62 -10.10 -5.12
CA ASN A 111 -0.54 -10.90 -5.66
C ASN A 111 -0.20 -10.40 -7.07
N HIS A 112 0.95 -9.76 -7.20
CA HIS A 112 1.44 -9.23 -8.46
C HIS A 112 2.33 -10.22 -9.21
N SER A 113 2.50 -11.45 -8.72
CA SER A 113 3.24 -12.50 -9.42
C SER A 113 2.31 -13.33 -10.33
N ASP A 114 2.92 -14.18 -11.16
CA ASP A 114 2.25 -15.18 -12.00
C ASP A 114 2.07 -16.54 -11.30
N VAL A 115 2.32 -16.61 -9.99
CA VAL A 115 2.23 -17.84 -9.20
C VAL A 115 1.28 -17.61 -8.03
N ASP A 116 0.40 -18.58 -7.77
CA ASP A 116 -0.49 -18.55 -6.62
C ASP A 116 0.30 -18.48 -5.30
N PHE A 117 -0.17 -17.64 -4.37
CA PHE A 117 0.45 -17.50 -3.07
C PHE A 117 -0.39 -18.17 -2.00
N GLU A 118 0.14 -19.25 -1.42
CA GLU A 118 -0.50 -19.95 -0.30
C GLU A 118 -0.28 -19.19 1.01
N VAL A 119 -1.38 -18.89 1.70
CA VAL A 119 -1.39 -18.40 3.08
C VAL A 119 -1.86 -19.54 3.96
N LYS A 120 -1.08 -19.88 4.99
CA LYS A 120 -1.50 -20.83 6.02
C LYS A 120 -1.94 -20.10 7.28
N HIS A 121 -2.78 -20.75 8.07
CA HIS A 121 -3.11 -20.33 9.42
C HIS A 121 -1.82 -20.07 10.21
N GLY A 122 -1.74 -18.89 10.85
CA GLY A 122 -0.57 -18.46 11.60
C GLY A 122 0.50 -17.72 10.82
N ASP A 123 0.43 -17.70 9.49
CA ASP A 123 1.39 -16.95 8.68
C ASP A 123 1.27 -15.44 8.93
N ARG A 124 2.43 -14.79 9.05
CA ARG A 124 2.53 -13.34 9.21
C ARG A 124 2.39 -12.67 7.85
N ILE A 125 1.21 -12.15 7.57
CA ILE A 125 0.82 -11.68 6.24
C ILE A 125 0.90 -10.16 6.07
N ALA A 126 0.76 -9.38 7.13
CA ALA A 126 0.88 -7.93 7.12
C ALA A 126 1.39 -7.41 8.47
N GLN A 127 1.58 -6.11 8.58
CA GLN A 127 1.86 -5.45 9.85
C GLN A 127 0.87 -4.30 10.09
N PHE A 128 0.49 -4.08 11.34
CA PHE A 128 -0.44 -3.04 11.76
C PHE A 128 0.33 -1.90 12.42
N ILE A 129 0.21 -0.69 11.89
CA ILE A 129 0.91 0.52 12.33
C ILE A 129 -0.14 1.53 12.82
N CYS A 130 0.02 2.06 14.04
CA CYS A 130 -0.81 3.16 14.52
C CYS A 130 -0.23 4.48 14.02
N GLU A 131 -0.88 5.10 13.03
CA GLU A 131 -0.43 6.35 12.44
C GLU A 131 -1.21 7.53 13.00
N ARG A 132 -0.48 8.53 13.50
CA ARG A 132 -1.06 9.75 14.07
C ARG A 132 -1.66 10.60 12.98
N ILE A 133 -2.87 11.09 13.22
CA ILE A 133 -3.60 11.95 12.30
C ILE A 133 -4.17 13.16 13.02
N PHE A 134 -4.62 14.13 12.25
CA PHE A 134 -5.49 15.20 12.71
C PHE A 134 -6.89 14.95 12.17
N TYR A 135 -7.91 15.36 12.93
CA TYR A 135 -9.29 15.51 12.46
C TYR A 135 -9.59 16.99 12.22
N PRO A 136 -9.08 17.61 11.13
CA PRO A 136 -9.27 19.03 10.89
C PRO A 136 -10.73 19.32 10.51
N GLN A 137 -11.19 20.52 10.83
CA GLN A 137 -12.42 21.04 10.23
C GLN A 137 -12.14 21.45 8.79
N LEU A 138 -13.08 21.15 7.90
CA LEU A 138 -12.98 21.53 6.49
C LEU A 138 -13.55 22.94 6.32
N VAL A 139 -12.72 23.85 5.79
CA VAL A 139 -13.09 25.23 5.47
C VAL A 139 -12.88 25.46 3.98
N MET A 140 -13.93 25.86 3.28
CA MET A 140 -13.86 26.23 1.85
C MET A 140 -13.36 27.67 1.73
N VAL A 141 -12.44 27.91 0.80
CA VAL A 141 -11.92 29.24 0.45
C VAL A 141 -11.89 29.42 -1.06
N ASP A 142 -11.98 30.66 -1.54
CA ASP A 142 -11.99 30.96 -2.98
C ASP A 142 -10.62 30.72 -3.65
N LYS A 143 -9.52 30.97 -2.91
CA LYS A 143 -8.15 30.74 -3.36
C LYS A 143 -7.23 30.40 -2.18
N LEU A 144 -6.29 29.49 -2.40
CA LEU A 144 -5.18 29.23 -1.47
C LEU A 144 -4.03 30.22 -1.69
N GLU A 145 -3.19 30.40 -0.68
CA GLU A 145 -1.95 31.19 -0.79
C GLU A 145 -0.93 30.50 -1.71
N ASP A 146 -0.17 31.30 -2.45
CA ASP A 146 0.89 30.78 -3.31
C ASP A 146 2.06 30.27 -2.44
N THR A 147 2.69 29.15 -2.84
CA THR A 147 3.86 28.58 -2.15
C THR A 147 5.03 28.45 -3.12
N GLU A 148 6.25 28.29 -2.60
CA GLU A 148 7.44 28.05 -3.43
C GLU A 148 7.30 26.82 -4.36
N ARG A 149 6.52 25.81 -3.93
CA ARG A 149 6.27 24.60 -4.74
C ARG A 149 5.21 24.82 -5.82
N GLY A 150 4.22 25.67 -5.58
CA GLY A 150 3.11 25.92 -6.49
C GLY A 150 2.44 24.64 -7.00
N GLU A 151 2.25 24.54 -8.32
CA GLU A 151 1.58 23.41 -8.99
C GLU A 151 2.50 22.22 -9.29
N ALA A 152 3.77 22.26 -8.87
CA ALA A 152 4.76 21.25 -9.23
C ALA A 152 4.56 19.90 -8.49
N GLY A 153 4.15 18.85 -9.21
CA GLY A 153 3.96 17.48 -8.72
C GLY A 153 4.48 16.39 -9.68
N PHE A 154 4.26 15.11 -9.37
CA PHE A 154 4.51 13.97 -10.26
C PHE A 154 5.92 13.87 -10.86
N GLY A 155 6.95 13.96 -10.02
CA GLY A 155 8.36 13.87 -10.48
C GLY A 155 8.95 15.21 -10.92
N SER A 156 8.33 16.34 -10.55
CA SER A 156 8.84 17.70 -10.78
C SER A 156 10.24 17.97 -10.22
N THR A 157 10.74 17.14 -9.29
CA THR A 157 12.11 17.21 -8.76
C THR A 157 13.13 16.40 -9.57
N GLY A 158 12.71 15.74 -10.65
CA GLY A 158 13.57 15.08 -11.63
C GLY A 158 14.04 13.67 -11.25
N VAL A 159 14.22 12.84 -12.28
CA VAL A 159 14.70 11.46 -12.26
C VAL A 159 16.18 11.39 -12.68
N LYS A 160 16.90 12.52 -12.66
CA LYS A 160 18.20 12.71 -13.33
C LYS A 160 19.30 11.70 -12.93
N ASP A 161 19.15 11.04 -11.79
CA ASP A 161 20.15 10.10 -11.27
C ASP A 161 19.73 8.61 -11.32
N LEU A 162 18.61 8.24 -11.98
CA LEU A 162 18.35 6.82 -12.24
C LEU A 162 19.23 6.35 -13.40
N PRO A 163 20.14 5.38 -13.19
CA PRO A 163 20.95 4.85 -14.28
C PRO A 163 20.04 4.22 -15.33
N ALA A 164 20.12 4.73 -16.57
CA ALA A 164 19.44 4.12 -17.70
C ALA A 164 19.82 2.63 -17.78
N ALA A 165 18.82 1.75 -17.75
CA ALA A 165 19.02 0.33 -17.96
C ALA A 165 19.71 0.14 -19.31
N LYS A 166 20.99 -0.27 -19.29
CA LYS A 166 21.70 -0.65 -20.51
C LYS A 166 21.02 -1.91 -21.04
N ALA A 167 20.29 -1.77 -22.16
CA ALA A 167 19.85 -2.91 -22.95
C ALA A 167 21.10 -3.69 -23.39
N GLN A 168 21.29 -4.89 -22.83
CA GLN A 168 22.25 -5.86 -23.35
C GLN A 168 21.65 -6.46 -24.61
N ASN A 169 22.01 -5.92 -25.77
CA ASN A 169 21.86 -6.63 -27.04
C ASN A 169 23.09 -7.55 -27.20
N GLY A 170 22.88 -8.85 -27.04
CA GLY A 170 23.82 -9.90 -27.43
C GLY A 170 23.37 -10.56 -28.74
N ASN A 171 24.29 -10.55 -29.72
CA ASN A 171 24.36 -11.29 -31.00
C ASN A 171 23.67 -12.66 -31.03
N GLY A 172 23.30 -13.25 -32.18
CA GLY A 172 23.53 -13.01 -33.61
C GLY A 172 22.65 -14.02 -34.38
N GLU A 173 22.39 -13.86 -35.67
CA GLU A 173 23.14 -14.54 -36.72
C GLU A 173 22.84 -13.89 -38.08
N LYS A 174 23.89 -13.64 -38.85
CA LYS A 174 23.85 -13.22 -40.25
C LYS A 174 23.58 -14.44 -41.13
N ALA A 175 22.50 -14.43 -41.90
CA ALA A 175 22.37 -15.25 -43.10
C ALA A 175 22.75 -14.42 -44.33
N ALA A 176 23.68 -14.95 -45.12
CA ALA A 176 24.24 -14.34 -46.31
C ALA A 176 23.24 -14.36 -47.48
N GLU A 177 23.21 -13.26 -48.25
CA GLU A 177 22.58 -13.17 -49.57
C GLU A 177 23.43 -13.87 -50.64
N PRO A 178 22.81 -14.34 -51.73
CA PRO A 178 23.47 -14.35 -53.04
C PRO A 178 22.83 -13.34 -54.00
N GLU A 179 23.68 -12.58 -54.68
CA GLU A 179 23.33 -11.70 -55.80
C GLU A 179 22.88 -12.48 -57.05
N GLY A 180 21.86 -11.92 -57.73
CA GLY A 180 21.94 -11.63 -59.17
C GLY A 180 21.39 -12.66 -60.17
N ALA A 181 20.20 -12.39 -60.71
CA ALA A 181 19.91 -12.47 -62.15
C ALA A 181 18.54 -11.86 -62.48
N ALA A 182 18.49 -10.95 -63.45
CA ALA A 182 17.30 -10.43 -64.14
C ALA A 182 17.39 -10.83 -65.63
N PRO A 183 16.37 -10.63 -66.51
CA PRO A 183 14.90 -10.58 -66.32
C PRO A 183 14.09 -11.36 -67.42
N ALA A 184 12.74 -11.35 -67.26
CA ALA A 184 11.66 -11.45 -68.27
C ALA A 184 11.32 -12.82 -68.92
N PRO A 185 10.10 -13.05 -69.50
CA PRO A 185 9.01 -12.11 -69.78
C PRO A 185 7.59 -12.53 -69.31
N VAL A 186 6.67 -11.57 -69.51
CA VAL A 186 5.21 -11.62 -69.35
C VAL A 186 4.55 -12.59 -70.33
N ALA A 187 3.52 -13.31 -69.89
CA ALA A 187 2.55 -13.97 -70.77
C ALA A 187 1.12 -13.88 -70.19
N THR A 188 0.27 -13.19 -70.97
CA THR A 188 -1.22 -13.23 -71.07
C THR A 188 -2.07 -12.97 -69.84
#